data_AF-A0A661VSE7-F1
#
_entry.id   AF-A0A661VSE7-F1
#
_cell.length_a   1.000
_cell.length_b   1.000
_cell.length_c   1.000
_cell.angle_alpha   90.00
_cell.angle_beta   90.00
_cell.angle_gamma   90.00
#
_symmetry.space_group_name_H-M   'P 1'
#
loop_
_entity.id
_entity.type
_entity.pdbx_description
1 polymer ?
#
loop_
_entity_poly.entity_id
_entity_poly.type
_entity_poly.pdbx_seq_one_letter_code
_entity_poly.pdbx_strand_id
1 'polypeptide(L)' 'EEALGRPVTWDEAAEALAAGFAEALNLRLEPGTLTTEERAWAEELRAEKYATDEWTGRV' A
#
# COMPACT_ATOMS: atom_id res chain seq x y z
N GLU A 1 19.16 3.39 -1.44
CA GLU A 1 20.47 3.62 -0.79
C GLU A 1 20.89 5.08 -0.80
N GLU A 2 20.63 5.85 -1.85
CA GLU A 2 21.07 7.26 -1.97
C GLU A 2 20.66 8.17 -0.79
N ALA A 3 19.45 8.00 -0.24
CA ALA A 3 18.96 8.86 0.85
C ALA A 3 19.57 8.54 2.24
N LEU A 4 19.94 7.27 2.51
CA LEU A 4 20.36 6.81 3.84
C LEU A 4 21.81 6.31 3.88
N GLY A 5 22.48 6.18 2.73
CA GLY A 5 23.84 5.64 2.62
C GLY A 5 23.98 4.17 3.03
N ARG A 6 22.86 3.48 3.26
CA ARG A 6 22.81 2.05 3.60
C ARG A 6 21.58 1.38 3.00
N PRO A 7 21.62 0.05 2.80
CA PRO A 7 20.41 -0.71 2.53
C PRO A 7 19.48 -0.68 3.75
N VAL A 8 18.18 -0.68 3.46
CA VAL A 8 17.11 -0.84 4.44
C VAL A 8 16.24 -2.02 4.00
N THR A 9 15.71 -2.75 4.96
CA THR A 9 14.72 -3.80 4.66
C THR A 9 13.39 -3.17 4.30
N TRP A 10 12.52 -3.92 3.64
CA TRP A 10 11.16 -3.47 3.38
C TRP A 10 10.42 -3.20 4.71
N ASP A 11 10.56 -4.10 5.70
CA ASP A 11 9.88 -3.98 6.98
C ASP A 11 10.32 -2.71 7.73
N GLU A 12 11.62 -2.44 7.77
CA GLU A 12 12.15 -1.21 8.37
C GLU A 12 11.57 0.05 7.72
N ALA A 13 11.50 0.08 6.38
CA ALA A 13 10.95 1.21 5.65
C ALA A 13 9.43 1.36 5.88
N ALA A 14 8.69 0.25 5.90
CA ALA A 14 7.26 0.25 6.12
C ALA A 14 6.89 0.70 7.55
N GLU A 15 7.62 0.22 8.55
CA GLU A 15 7.45 0.62 9.95
C GLU A 15 7.77 2.10 10.15
N ALA A 16 8.88 2.59 9.58
CA ALA A 16 9.25 4.00 9.67
C ALA A 16 8.20 4.91 9.01
N LEU A 17 7.65 4.49 7.87
CA LEU A 17 6.58 5.23 7.20
C LEU A 17 5.31 5.23 8.05
N ALA A 18 4.87 4.08 8.55
CA ALA A 18 3.70 3.98 9.41
C ALA A 18 3.84 4.86 10.68
N ALA A 19 5.00 4.85 11.32
CA ALA A 19 5.29 5.69 12.48
C ALA A 19 5.23 7.18 12.15
N GLY A 20 5.82 7.60 11.02
CA GLY A 20 5.76 8.99 10.57
C GLY A 20 4.33 9.46 10.29
N PHE A 21 3.49 8.63 9.68
CA PHE A 21 2.07 8.95 9.48
C PHE A 21 1.30 9.02 10.80
N ALA A 22 1.55 8.08 11.72
CA ALA A 22 0.92 8.09 13.04
C ALA A 22 1.24 9.37 13.82
N GLU A 23 2.50 9.80 13.81
CA GLU A 23 2.94 11.05 14.45
C GLU A 23 2.35 12.28 13.75
N ALA A 24 2.54 12.39 12.43
CA ALA A 24 2.14 13.58 11.68
C ALA A 24 0.63 13.82 11.66
N LEU A 25 -0.16 12.75 11.69
CA LEU A 25 -1.63 12.80 11.64
C LEU A 25 -2.28 12.61 13.02
N ASN A 26 -1.49 12.42 14.08
CA ASN A 26 -1.96 12.10 15.43
C ASN A 26 -2.95 10.92 15.44
N LEU A 27 -2.55 9.81 14.81
CA LEU A 27 -3.34 8.59 14.67
C LEU A 27 -2.73 7.45 15.47
N ARG A 28 -3.58 6.51 15.89
CA ARG A 28 -3.16 5.17 16.31
C ARG A 28 -3.48 4.20 15.18
N LEU A 29 -2.46 3.73 14.48
CA LEU A 29 -2.60 2.74 13.40
C LEU A 29 -2.63 1.34 14.02
N GLU A 30 -3.68 0.58 13.70
CA GLU A 30 -3.86 -0.80 14.16
C GLU A 30 -3.92 -1.73 12.94
N PRO A 31 -3.28 -2.90 12.98
CA PRO A 31 -3.40 -3.89 11.91
C PRO A 31 -4.87 -4.28 11.70
N GLY A 32 -5.33 -4.15 10.46
CA GLY A 32 -6.69 -4.50 10.06
C GLY A 32 -6.69 -5.42 8.84
N THR A 33 -7.80 -6.12 8.64
CA THR A 33 -8.05 -6.90 7.43
C THR A 33 -9.18 -6.27 6.64
N LEU A 34 -9.10 -6.35 5.31
CA LEU A 34 -10.21 -5.96 4.45
C LEU A 34 -11.50 -6.71 4.82
N THR A 35 -12.59 -5.97 4.89
CA THR A 35 -13.96 -6.48 5.01
C THR A 35 -14.35 -7.30 3.77
N THR A 36 -15.44 -8.05 3.87
CA THR A 36 -15.96 -8.83 2.74
C THR A 36 -16.33 -7.92 1.56
N GLU A 37 -16.90 -6.75 1.83
CA GLU A 37 -17.29 -5.78 0.80
C GLU A 37 -16.07 -5.18 0.10
N GLU A 38 -15.06 -4.73 0.85
CA GLU A 38 -13.83 -4.19 0.26
C GLU A 38 -13.08 -5.23 -0.58
N ARG A 39 -13.09 -6.50 -0.16
CA ARG A 39 -12.52 -7.60 -0.96
C ARG A 39 -13.30 -7.81 -2.25
N ALA A 40 -14.63 -7.79 -2.19
CA ALA A 40 -15.46 -7.94 -3.38
C ALA A 40 -15.17 -6.82 -4.39
N TRP A 41 -15.07 -5.57 -3.94
CA TRP A 41 -14.69 -4.45 -4.79
C TRP A 41 -13.27 -4.56 -5.33
N ALA A 42 -12.31 -5.03 -4.53
CA ALA A 42 -10.95 -5.25 -5.01
C ALA A 42 -10.89 -6.29 -6.15
N GLU A 43 -11.67 -7.37 -6.05
CA GLU A 43 -11.76 -8.39 -7.10
C GLU A 43 -12.47 -7.86 -8.36
N GLU A 44 -13.55 -7.09 -8.21
CA GLU A 44 -14.22 -6.42 -9.34
C GLU A 44 -13.27 -5.46 -10.07
N LEU A 45 -12.59 -4.58 -9.33
CA LEU A 45 -11.59 -3.67 -9.88
C LEU A 45 -10.46 -4.41 -10.59
N ARG A 46 -10.02 -5.55 -10.03
CA ARG A 46 -9.03 -6.38 -10.69
C ARG A 46 -9.56 -6.91 -12.02
N ALA A 47 -10.74 -7.53 -12.02
CA ALA A 47 -11.31 -8.17 -13.20
C ALA A 47 -11.58 -7.17 -14.34
N GLU A 48 -12.15 -6.02 -14.01
CA GLU A 48 -12.61 -5.06 -15.01
C GLU A 48 -11.53 -4.09 -15.47
N LYS A 49 -10.49 -3.89 -14.64
CA LYS A 49 -9.52 -2.82 -14.85
C LYS A 49 -8.09 -3.29 -14.68
N TYR A 50 -7.66 -3.64 -13.47
CA TYR A 50 -6.23 -3.83 -13.21
C TYR A 50 -5.63 -5.08 -13.87
N ALA A 51 -6.46 -6.00 -14.36
CA ALA A 51 -6.03 -7.17 -15.13
C ALA A 51 -6.26 -7.03 -16.65
N THR A 52 -6.73 -5.88 -17.14
CA THR A 52 -6.99 -5.68 -18.57
C THR A 52 -5.82 -4.99 -19.25
N ASP A 53 -5.45 -5.47 -20.44
CA ASP A 53 -4.39 -4.86 -21.27
C ASP A 53 -4.72 -3.41 -21.64
N GLU A 54 -6.01 -3.10 -21.77
CA GLU A 54 -6.46 -1.73 -22.01
C GLU A 54 -6.02 -0.78 -20.90
N TRP A 55 -5.97 -1.24 -19.65
CA TRP A 55 -5.53 -0.43 -18.52
C TRP A 55 -4.01 -0.48 -18.34
N THR A 56 -3.40 -1.67 -18.33
CA THR A 56 -1.98 -1.85 -18.01
C THR A 56 -1.03 -1.52 -19.16
N GLY A 57 -1.52 -1.56 -20.40
CA GLY A 57 -0.73 -1.27 -21.61
C GLY A 57 -0.72 0.20 -22.03
N ARG A 58 -1.28 1.12 -21.24
CA ARG A 58 -1.28 2.56 -21.55
C ARG A 58 0.10 3.15 -21.31
N VAL A 59 0.71 3.69 -22.37
CA VAL A 59 1.97 4.47 -22.37
C VAL A 59 1.70 5.95 -22.55
#